data_AF-A0A840DWK7-F1
#
_entry.id   AF-A0A840DWK7-F1
#
_cell.length_a   1.000
_cell.length_b   1.000
_cell.length_c   1.000
_cell.angle_alpha   90.00
_cell.angle_beta   90.00
_cell.angle_gamma   90.00
#
_symmetry.space_group_name_H-M   'P 1'
#
loop_
_entity.id
_entity.type
_entity.pdbx_description
1 polymer ?
#
loop_
_entity_poly.entity_id
_entity_poly.type
_entity_poly.pdbx_seq_one_letter_code
_entity_poly.pdbx_strand_id
1 'polypeptide(L)'
;TCAFCKSTLLKKLNQGDYESVPVELQKWNKVGGKVLAGLSNRRAAEAGLWAKGSYVSSNYQKVETQEARGLLKLEALAPIIGSCSGFGGFLVGNGPIQWAFAGIMVLAACTGLVIVTKRFKEQRL
;
A
#
# COMPACT_ATOMS: atom_id res chain seq x y z
N THR A 1 -3.51 24.75 25.49
CA THR A 1 -4.37 25.55 24.59
C THR A 1 -4.29 27.07 24.82
N CYS A 2 -3.54 27.57 25.82
CA CYS A 2 -3.62 28.97 26.24
C CYS A 2 -2.94 30.00 25.31
N ALA A 3 -2.00 29.57 24.46
CA ALA A 3 -1.21 30.49 23.63
C ALA A 3 -2.07 31.26 22.61
N PHE A 4 -3.06 30.61 22.01
CA PHE A 4 -3.95 31.25 21.04
C PHE A 4 -4.90 32.25 21.70
N CYS A 5 -5.49 31.90 22.84
CA CYS A 5 -6.47 32.74 23.53
C CYS A 5 -5.91 34.11 23.97
N LYS A 6 -4.60 34.19 24.26
CA LYS A 6 -3.94 35.43 24.67
C LYS A 6 -3.23 36.17 23.52
N SER A 7 -3.35 35.66 22.30
CA SER A 7 -2.61 36.19 21.15
C SER A 7 -3.15 37.52 20.64
N THR A 8 -2.27 38.31 20.05
CA THR A 8 -2.62 39.54 19.30
C THR A 8 -3.50 39.24 18.09
N LEU A 9 -3.31 38.07 17.47
CA LEU A 9 -4.12 37.56 16.39
C LEU A 9 -5.61 37.52 16.77
N LEU A 10 -5.96 36.91 17.90
CA LEU A 10 -7.34 36.82 18.35
C LEU A 10 -7.93 38.20 18.68
N LYS A 11 -7.13 39.09 19.28
CA LYS A 11 -7.56 40.46 19.57
C LYS A 11 -7.94 41.23 18.31
N LYS A 12 -7.08 41.17 17.28
CA LYS A 12 -7.32 41.82 15.98
C LYS A 12 -8.53 41.24 15.25
N LEU A 13 -8.69 39.92 15.31
CA LEU A 13 -9.85 39.25 14.74
C LEU A 13 -11.16 39.72 15.39
N ASN A 14 -11.17 39.84 16.72
CA ASN A 14 -12.33 40.34 17.47
C ASN A 14 -12.59 41.84 17.26
N GLN A 15 -11.56 42.60 16.88
CA GLN A 15 -11.66 44.01 16.52
C GLN A 15 -12.11 44.23 15.07
N GLY A 16 -12.24 43.16 14.27
CA GLY A 16 -12.60 43.24 12.85
C GLY A 16 -11.46 43.69 11.93
N ASP A 17 -10.22 43.75 12.43
CA ASP A 17 -9.03 44.05 11.62
C ASP A 17 -8.56 42.79 10.89
N TYR A 18 -9.31 42.42 9.85
CA TYR A 18 -9.05 41.23 9.04
C TYR A 18 -7.85 41.39 8.10
N GLU A 19 -7.48 42.62 7.76
CA GLU A 19 -6.35 42.94 6.88
C GLU A 19 -5.01 42.61 7.56
N SER A 20 -4.93 42.73 8.89
CA SER A 20 -3.69 42.45 9.61
C SER A 20 -3.52 40.99 10.06
N VAL A 21 -4.53 40.14 9.85
CA VAL A 21 -4.51 38.70 10.17
C VAL A 21 -3.39 37.92 9.46
N PRO A 22 -3.17 38.07 8.14
CA PRO A 22 -2.07 37.41 7.43
C PRO A 22 -0.70 37.66 8.05
N VAL A 23 -0.44 38.90 8.49
CA VAL A 23 0.83 39.30 9.10
C VAL A 23 0.99 38.67 10.49
N GLU A 24 -0.09 38.61 11.28
CA GLU A 24 -0.05 37.96 12.59
C GLU A 24 0.12 36.43 12.47
N LEU A 25 -0.47 35.78 11.46
CA LEU A 25 -0.30 34.34 11.22
C LEU A 25 1.16 33.97 10.95
N GLN A 26 1.91 34.80 10.24
CA GLN A 26 3.34 34.54 9.94
C GLN A 26 4.22 34.51 11.21
N LYS A 27 3.82 35.16 12.30
CA LYS A 27 4.54 35.11 13.59
C LYS A 27 4.49 33.73 14.23
N TRP A 28 3.56 32.87 13.82
CA TRP A 28 3.36 31.51 14.34
C TRP A 28 4.21 30.46 13.63
N ASN A 29 5.50 30.75 13.44
CA ASN A 29 6.46 29.87 12.78
C ASN A 29 7.57 29.33 13.71
N LYS A 30 7.48 29.60 15.02
CA LYS A 30 8.50 29.21 16.01
C LYS A 30 8.06 28.02 16.86
N VAL A 31 8.98 27.08 17.08
CA VAL A 31 8.85 25.99 18.05
C VAL A 31 10.14 25.93 18.87
N GLY A 32 10.03 25.93 20.20
CA GLY A 32 11.21 25.93 21.08
C GLY A 32 12.15 27.11 20.85
N GLY A 33 11.62 28.28 20.44
CA GLY A 33 12.41 29.48 20.12
C GLY A 33 13.07 29.49 18.74
N LYS A 34 13.07 28.36 18.01
CA LYS A 34 13.63 28.27 16.66
C LYS A 34 12.54 28.42 15.60
N VAL A 35 12.85 29.14 14.52
CA VAL A 35 11.97 29.27 13.36
C VAL A 35 12.06 27.99 12.53
N LEU A 36 10.92 27.39 12.19
CA LEU A 36 10.84 26.23 11.30
C LEU A 36 10.35 26.66 9.92
N ALA A 37 11.10 26.28 8.87
CA ALA A 37 10.76 26.60 7.49
C ALA A 37 9.40 26.00 7.09
N GLY A 38 9.12 24.76 7.48
CA GLY A 38 7.83 24.11 7.19
C GLY A 38 6.63 24.83 7.81
N LEU A 39 6.76 25.37 9.02
CA LEU A 39 5.71 26.18 9.63
C LEU A 39 5.55 27.52 8.89
N SER A 40 6.65 28.17 8.51
CA SER A 40 6.60 29.41 7.74
C SER A 40 5.85 29.22 6.42
N ASN A 41 6.14 28.13 5.69
CA ASN A 41 5.46 27.78 4.45
C ASN A 41 3.96 27.52 4.68
N ARG A 42 3.61 26.79 5.76
CA ARG A 42 2.22 26.55 6.13
C ARG A 42 1.46 27.84 6.45
N ARG A 43 2.06 28.74 7.24
CA ARG A 43 1.44 30.03 7.59
C ARG A 43 1.30 30.95 6.39
N ALA A 44 2.25 30.93 5.45
CA ALA A 44 2.14 31.66 4.20
C ALA A 44 0.97 31.14 3.33
N ALA A 45 0.78 29.82 3.24
CA ALA A 45 -0.36 29.24 2.54
C ALA A 45 -1.70 29.60 3.20
N GLU A 46 -1.78 29.53 4.54
CA GLU A 46 -2.97 29.95 5.30
C GLU A 46 -3.29 31.45 5.09
N ALA A 47 -2.27 32.31 5.11
CA ALA A 47 -2.39 33.74 4.82
C ALA A 47 -2.84 34.02 3.38
N GLY A 48 -2.33 33.26 2.40
CA GLY A 48 -2.77 33.36 1.01
C GLY A 48 -4.22 32.94 0.82
N LEU A 49 -4.66 31.86 1.49
CA LEU A 49 -6.06 31.44 1.49
C LEU A 49 -6.97 32.49 2.14
N TRP A 50 -6.50 33.11 3.23
CA TRP A 50 -7.21 34.21 3.89
C TRP A 50 -7.42 35.39 2.95
N ALA A 51 -6.35 35.87 2.30
CA ALA A 51 -6.42 36.99 1.36
C ALA A 51 -7.29 36.70 0.14
N LYS A 52 -7.33 35.44 -0.31
CA LYS A 52 -8.20 35.00 -1.41
C LYS A 52 -9.69 35.02 -1.02
N GLY A 53 -10.03 35.01 0.27
CA GLY A 53 -11.40 34.95 0.75
C GLY A 53 -12.14 33.65 0.39
N SER A 54 -11.44 32.65 -0.15
CA SER A 54 -12.05 31.40 -0.60
C SER A 54 -12.12 30.41 0.56
N TYR A 55 -13.34 29.99 0.90
CA TYR A 55 -13.54 28.83 1.76
C TYR A 55 -13.04 27.57 1.04
N VAL A 56 -11.95 26.98 1.53
CA VAL A 56 -11.50 25.66 1.10
C VAL A 56 -12.00 24.65 2.11
N SER A 57 -13.03 23.90 1.75
CA SER A 57 -13.40 22.69 2.50
C SER A 57 -12.20 21.74 2.45
N SER A 58 -11.72 21.28 3.60
CA SER A 58 -10.69 20.23 3.61
C SER A 58 -11.25 19.05 2.86
N ASN A 59 -10.68 18.73 1.70
CA ASN A 59 -11.00 17.48 1.05
C ASN A 59 -10.52 16.37 1.99
N TYR A 60 -11.46 15.76 2.71
CA TYR A 60 -11.20 14.58 3.50
C TYR A 60 -10.98 13.44 2.52
N GLN A 61 -9.78 13.40 1.93
CA GLN A 61 -9.31 12.21 1.28
C GLN A 61 -9.33 11.15 2.40
N LYS A 62 -10.24 10.19 2.31
CA LYS A 62 -10.11 8.98 3.13
C LYS A 62 -8.72 8.46 2.80
N VAL A 63 -7.82 8.55 3.77
CA VAL A 63 -6.59 7.79 3.72
C VAL A 63 -7.08 6.35 3.64
N GLU A 64 -7.03 5.78 2.45
CA GLU A 64 -7.17 4.33 2.31
C GLU A 64 -6.02 3.79 3.14
N THR A 65 -6.34 3.35 4.36
CA THR A 65 -5.45 2.51 5.13
C THR A 65 -5.17 1.34 4.21
N GLN A 66 -3.99 1.33 3.57
CA GLN A 66 -3.43 0.13 3.01
C GLN A 66 -3.38 -0.83 4.19
N GLU A 67 -4.39 -1.69 4.31
CA GLU A 67 -4.37 -2.78 5.25
C GLU A 67 -3.04 -3.48 5.03
N ALA A 68 -2.29 -3.65 6.11
CA ALA A 68 -1.11 -4.47 6.14
C ALA A 68 -1.49 -5.96 5.89
N ARG A 69 -2.05 -6.26 4.72
CA ARG A 69 -2.31 -7.60 4.20
C ARG A 69 -1.02 -8.30 3.76
N GLY A 70 0.13 -7.64 3.87
CA GLY A 70 1.43 -8.20 3.52
C GLY A 70 2.05 -9.08 4.61
N LEU A 71 1.70 -8.90 5.89
CA LEU A 71 2.42 -9.55 7.00
C LEU A 71 1.69 -10.75 7.61
N LEU A 72 0.36 -10.76 7.64
CA LEU A 72 -0.41 -11.86 8.27
C LEU A 72 -0.83 -12.99 7.31
N LYS A 73 -0.70 -12.79 5.98
CA LYS A 73 -1.09 -13.80 4.98
C LYS A 73 0.07 -14.69 4.51
N LEU A 74 1.30 -14.37 4.88
CA LEU A 74 2.48 -15.18 4.54
C LEU A 74 2.67 -16.35 5.50
N GLU A 75 2.44 -16.15 6.80
CA GLU A 75 2.56 -17.18 7.84
C GLU A 75 1.46 -18.26 7.75
N ALA A 76 0.25 -17.89 7.32
CA ALA A 76 -0.85 -18.85 7.14
C ALA A 76 -0.67 -19.76 5.90
N LEU A 77 0.21 -19.38 4.97
CA LEU A 77 0.56 -20.18 3.79
C LEU A 77 1.92 -20.88 3.92
N ALA A 78 2.68 -20.63 5.00
CA ALA A 78 3.96 -21.26 5.24
C ALA A 78 3.90 -22.80 5.27
N PRO A 79 2.87 -23.46 5.84
CA PRO A 79 2.75 -24.93 5.75
C PRO A 79 2.48 -25.43 4.33
N ILE A 80 1.74 -24.66 3.51
CA ILE A 80 1.34 -25.06 2.15
C ILE A 80 2.51 -24.85 1.16
N ILE A 81 3.23 -23.72 1.28
CA ILE A 81 4.40 -23.42 0.46
C ILE A 81 5.58 -24.34 0.83
N GLY A 82 5.74 -24.66 2.12
CA GLY A 82 6.71 -25.67 2.57
C GLY A 82 6.39 -27.08 2.07
N SER A 83 5.11 -27.46 2.02
CA SER A 83 4.68 -28.80 1.58
C SER A 83 4.78 -29.00 0.06
N CYS A 84 4.55 -27.96 -0.75
CA CYS A 84 4.70 -28.08 -2.21
C CYS A 84 6.16 -28.00 -2.69
N SER A 85 7.05 -27.38 -1.92
CA SER A 85 8.49 -27.34 -2.22
C SER A 85 9.20 -28.66 -1.88
N GLY A 86 8.61 -29.51 -1.03
CA GLY A 86 9.14 -30.83 -0.69
C GLY A 86 8.99 -31.90 -1.79
N PHE A 87 8.11 -31.68 -2.77
CA PHE A 87 7.89 -32.67 -3.85
C PHE A 87 8.93 -32.58 -4.97
N GLY A 88 9.57 -31.42 -5.15
CA GLY A 88 10.67 -31.26 -6.12
C GLY A 88 11.94 -32.03 -5.74
N GLY A 89 12.16 -32.30 -4.46
CA GLY A 89 13.32 -33.05 -3.97
C GLY A 89 13.28 -34.55 -4.28
N PHE A 90 12.09 -35.13 -4.51
CA PHE A 90 11.96 -36.56 -4.82
C PHE A 90 12.28 -36.89 -6.29
N LEU A 91 12.36 -35.86 -7.15
CA LEU A 91 12.65 -35.99 -8.58
C LEU A 91 14.11 -35.63 -8.94
N VAL A 92 14.89 -35.07 -8.00
CA VAL A 92 16.29 -34.64 -8.19
C VAL A 92 17.26 -35.56 -7.42
N GLY A 93 17.14 -36.87 -7.61
CA GLY A 93 18.20 -37.82 -7.32
C GLY A 93 18.74 -38.46 -8.60
N ASN A 94 19.80 -39.26 -8.52
CA ASN A 94 20.22 -40.15 -9.61
C ASN A 94 20.14 -41.60 -9.12
N GLY A 95 18.96 -41.99 -8.61
CA GLY A 95 18.70 -43.27 -7.95
C GLY A 95 17.90 -44.27 -8.78
N PRO A 96 18.06 -45.59 -8.57
CA PRO A 96 17.32 -46.63 -9.29
C PRO A 96 15.80 -46.49 -9.17
N ILE A 97 15.31 -45.96 -8.04
CA ILE A 97 13.88 -45.76 -7.77
C ILE A 97 13.25 -44.74 -8.74
N GLN A 98 14.01 -43.75 -9.21
CA GLN A 98 13.48 -42.71 -10.10
C GLN A 98 13.29 -43.19 -11.53
N TRP A 99 14.15 -44.08 -12.01
CA TRP A 99 13.94 -44.73 -13.31
C TRP A 99 12.68 -45.58 -13.31
N ALA A 100 12.32 -46.18 -12.16
CA ALA A 100 11.05 -46.88 -12.01
C ALA A 100 9.84 -45.92 -12.14
N PHE A 101 9.87 -44.78 -11.45
CA PHE A 101 8.80 -43.77 -11.56
C PHE A 101 8.75 -43.10 -12.95
N ALA A 102 9.90 -42.81 -13.56
CA ALA A 102 9.98 -42.28 -14.92
C ALA A 102 9.41 -43.28 -15.94
N GLY A 103 9.72 -44.58 -15.79
CA GLY A 103 9.14 -45.63 -16.61
C GLY A 103 7.62 -45.70 -16.51
N ILE A 104 7.07 -45.62 -15.28
CA ILE A 104 5.61 -45.60 -15.06
C ILE A 104 4.97 -44.36 -15.69
N MET A 105 5.58 -43.18 -15.53
CA MET A 105 5.09 -41.94 -16.13
C MET A 105 5.05 -41.99 -17.66
N VAL A 106 6.08 -42.56 -18.29
CA VAL A 106 6.13 -42.72 -19.76
C VAL A 106 5.07 -43.72 -20.26
N LEU A 107 4.88 -44.84 -19.57
CA LEU A 107 3.84 -45.81 -19.92
C LEU A 107 2.42 -45.22 -19.79
N ALA A 108 2.16 -44.41 -18.76
CA ALA A 108 0.89 -43.71 -18.59
C ALA A 108 0.64 -42.69 -19.72
N ALA A 109 1.67 -41.94 -20.12
CA ALA A 109 1.56 -41.00 -21.24
C ALA A 109 1.30 -41.72 -22.58
N CYS A 110 2.01 -42.82 -22.85
CA CYS A 110 1.83 -43.63 -24.05
C CYS A 110 0.41 -44.24 -24.14
N THR A 111 -0.10 -44.81 -23.05
CA THR A 111 -1.47 -45.36 -23.01
C THR A 111 -2.52 -44.27 -23.23
N GLY A 112 -2.33 -43.07 -22.67
CA GLY A 112 -3.17 -41.89 -22.94
C GLY A 112 -3.19 -41.49 -24.41
N LEU A 113 -2.02 -41.42 -25.07
CA LEU A 113 -1.94 -41.09 -26.50
C LEU A 113 -2.61 -42.15 -27.40
N VAL A 114 -2.52 -43.44 -27.06
CA VAL A 114 -3.22 -44.50 -27.80
C VAL A 114 -4.74 -44.37 -27.65
N ILE A 115 -5.23 -44.05 -26.45
CA ILE A 115 -6.67 -43.83 -26.23
C ILE A 115 -7.17 -42.62 -27.01
N VAL A 116 -6.40 -41.52 -27.00
CA VAL A 116 -6.73 -40.30 -27.74
C VAL A 116 -6.75 -40.54 -29.24
N THR A 117 -5.73 -41.21 -29.79
CA THR A 117 -5.66 -41.52 -31.23
C THR A 117 -6.76 -42.49 -31.66
N LYS A 118 -7.12 -43.48 -30.83
CA LYS A 118 -8.29 -44.33 -31.07
C LYS A 118 -9.58 -43.52 -31.11
N ARG A 119 -9.78 -42.64 -30.11
CA ARG A 119 -10.97 -41.78 -30.04
C ARG A 119 -11.10 -40.86 -31.26
N PHE A 120 -10.00 -40.30 -31.75
CA PHE A 120 -10.00 -39.48 -32.96
C PHE A 120 -10.32 -40.28 -34.23
N LYS A 121 -9.92 -41.55 -34.29
CA LYS A 121 -10.22 -42.43 -35.42
C LYS A 121 -11.69 -42.84 -35.46
N GLU A 122 -12.30 -43.07 -34.30
CA GLU A 122 -13.74 -43.38 -34.16
C GLU A 122 -14.64 -42.19 -34.47
N GLN A 123 -14.21 -40.96 -34.19
CA GLN A 123 -14.95 -39.74 -34.56
C GLN A 123 -14.81 -39.37 -36.04
N ARG A 124 -13.88 -40.00 -36.77
CA ARG A 124 -13.58 -39.74 -38.20
C ARG A 124 -14.15 -40.81 -39.14
N LEU A 125 -14.78 -41.86 -38.60
CA LEU A 125 -15.56 -42.88 -39.32
C LEU A 125 -17.06 -42.55 -39.20
#